data_AF-A0A5C6PJH6-F1
#
_entry.id   AF-A0A5C6PJH6-F1
#
_cell.length_a   1.000
_cell.length_b   1.000
_cell.length_c   1.000
_cell.angle_alpha   90.00
_cell.angle_beta   90.00
_cell.angle_gamma   90.00
#
_symmetry.space_group_name_H-M   'P 1'
#
loop_
_entity.id
_entity.type
_entity.pdbx_description
1 polymer ?
#
loop_
_entity_poly.entity_id
_entity_poly.type
_entity_poly.pdbx_seq_one_letter_code
_entity_poly.pdbx_strand_id
1 'polypeptide(L)'
;MATGNCTNEDQYPSKTGGCCGRCDAGSYVEAECDGNQPTKCAKCEHGFYTATKNHMKSCHLCRVCSSRTCELKPSCVFDKDARSDL
;
A
#
# COMPACT_ATOMS: atom_id res chain seq x y z
N MET A 1 -16.37 14.84 -12.44
CA MET A 1 -15.32 14.20 -11.61
C MET A 1 -15.57 12.70 -11.69
N ALA A 2 -14.65 11.91 -12.24
CA ALA A 2 -14.91 10.51 -12.57
C ALA A 2 -15.08 9.67 -11.28
N THR A 3 -16.32 9.50 -10.84
CA THR A 3 -16.73 8.41 -9.95
C THR A 3 -16.85 7.13 -10.78
N GLY A 4 -15.73 6.66 -11.34
CA GLY A 4 -15.67 5.38 -12.02
C GLY A 4 -15.57 4.28 -10.98
N ASN A 5 -16.67 3.59 -10.66
CA ASN A 5 -16.59 2.41 -9.80
C ASN A 5 -15.85 1.31 -10.56
N CYS A 6 -14.61 1.05 -10.17
CA CYS A 6 -13.91 -0.16 -10.57
C CYS A 6 -14.62 -1.36 -9.94
N THR A 7 -15.03 -2.32 -10.75
CA THR A 7 -15.76 -3.52 -10.28
C THR A 7 -14.83 -4.58 -9.68
N ASN A 8 -13.53 -4.45 -9.91
CA ASN A 8 -12.50 -5.33 -9.38
C ASN A 8 -11.90 -4.75 -8.09
N GLU A 9 -11.89 -5.54 -7.02
CA GLU A 9 -11.34 -5.15 -5.71
C GLU A 9 -9.82 -4.93 -5.75
N ASP A 10 -9.13 -5.54 -6.71
CA ASP A 10 -7.71 -5.32 -7.00
C ASP A 10 -7.44 -4.01 -7.76
N GLN A 11 -8.47 -3.23 -8.07
CA GLN A 11 -8.36 -1.98 -8.81
C GLN A 11 -8.84 -0.78 -7.99
N TYR A 12 -8.41 0.42 -8.40
CA TYR A 12 -8.84 1.69 -7.85
C TYR A 12 -9.07 2.72 -8.97
N PRO A 13 -10.01 3.67 -8.79
CA PRO A 13 -10.26 4.70 -9.78
C PRO A 13 -9.06 5.66 -9.91
N SER A 14 -8.56 5.81 -11.14
CA SER A 14 -7.50 6.76 -11.46
C SER A 14 -8.01 8.19 -11.58
N LYS A 15 -7.15 9.18 -11.31
CA LYS A 15 -7.49 10.59 -11.59
C LYS A 15 -7.52 10.89 -13.09
N THR A 16 -6.75 10.15 -13.88
CA THR A 16 -6.69 10.29 -15.35
C THR A 16 -7.87 9.62 -16.07
N GLY A 17 -8.74 8.91 -15.33
CA GLY A 17 -9.83 8.12 -15.86
C GLY A 17 -9.43 6.65 -16.05
N GLY A 18 -10.36 5.74 -15.76
CA GLY A 18 -10.13 4.31 -15.80
C GLY A 18 -9.74 3.70 -14.45
N CYS A 19 -9.41 2.41 -14.49
CA CYS A 19 -9.15 1.59 -13.31
C CYS A 19 -7.68 1.14 -13.27
N CYS A 20 -6.95 1.65 -12.28
CA CYS A 20 -5.57 1.28 -12.03
C CYS A 20 -5.49 0.05 -11.12
N GLY A 21 -4.49 -0.81 -11.33
CA GLY A 21 -4.20 -1.91 -10.42
C GLY A 21 -3.63 -1.40 -9.09
N ARG A 22 -4.03 -2.01 -7.98
CA ARG A 22 -3.46 -1.74 -6.65
C ARG A 22 -2.06 -2.36 -6.53
N CYS A 23 -1.23 -1.74 -5.70
CA CYS A 23 0.05 -2.30 -5.29
C CYS A 23 -0.15 -3.37 -4.23
N ASP A 24 0.67 -4.42 -4.27
CA ASP A 24 0.70 -5.44 -3.23
C ASP A 24 1.08 -4.87 -1.87
N ALA A 25 0.74 -5.63 -0.83
CA ALA A 25 1.19 -5.35 0.52
C ALA A 25 2.73 -5.33 0.58
N GLY A 26 3.28 -4.44 1.42
CA GLY A 26 4.69 -4.11 1.44
C GLY A 26 5.16 -3.16 0.32
N SER A 27 4.24 -2.65 -0.50
CA SER A 27 4.53 -1.67 -1.55
C SER A 27 3.56 -0.48 -1.52
N TYR A 28 3.97 0.62 -2.14
CA TYR A 28 3.18 1.83 -2.36
C TYR A 28 3.21 2.25 -3.83
N VAL A 29 2.28 3.10 -4.23
CA VAL A 29 2.19 3.66 -5.59
C VAL A 29 3.27 4.73 -5.77
N GLU A 30 4.27 4.40 -6.57
CA GLU A 30 5.30 5.36 -7.02
C GLU A 30 4.76 6.22 -8.18
N ALA A 31 4.08 5.60 -9.14
CA ALA A 31 3.40 6.28 -10.24
C ALA A 31 2.03 5.68 -10.51
N GLU A 32 1.03 6.55 -10.66
CA GLU A 32 -0.33 6.16 -11.05
C GLU A 32 -0.36 5.68 -12.51
N CYS A 33 -1.31 4.81 -12.85
CA CYS A 33 -1.47 4.36 -14.23
C CYS A 33 -1.99 5.51 -15.13
N ASP A 34 -1.55 5.54 -16.38
CA ASP A 34 -1.92 6.57 -17.36
C ASP A 34 -2.79 6.04 -18.53
N GLY A 35 -3.20 4.77 -18.45
CA GLY A 35 -3.96 4.06 -19.49
C GLY A 35 -3.06 3.34 -20.50
N ASN A 36 -1.82 3.79 -20.70
CA ASN A 36 -0.81 3.08 -21.48
C ASN A 36 0.16 2.31 -20.57
N GLN A 37 0.49 2.86 -19.40
CA GLN A 37 1.34 2.20 -18.41
C GLN A 37 0.53 1.75 -17.18
N PRO A 38 0.82 0.55 -16.64
CA PRO A 38 0.21 0.09 -15.39
C PRO A 38 0.73 0.91 -14.20
N THR A 39 0.05 0.80 -13.06
CA THR A 39 0.50 1.39 -11.79
C THR A 39 1.91 0.92 -11.47
N LYS A 40 2.81 1.87 -11.21
CA LYS A 40 4.17 1.56 -10.78
C LYS A 40 4.22 1.49 -9.26
N CYS A 41 4.62 0.35 -8.74
CA CYS A 41 4.71 0.08 -7.31
C CYS A 41 6.18 0.05 -6.86
N ALA A 42 6.48 0.73 -5.76
CA ALA A 42 7.78 0.69 -5.09
C ALA A 42 7.64 0.01 -3.73
N LYS A 43 8.67 -0.72 -3.31
CA LYS A 43 8.68 -1.38 -2.00
C LYS A 43 8.77 -0.35 -0.88
N CYS A 44 8.14 -0.65 0.25
CA CYS A 44 8.35 0.12 1.47
C CYS A 44 9.81 0.00 1.94
N GLU A 45 10.37 1.13 2.34
CA GLU A 45 11.65 1.19 3.05
C GLU A 45 11.56 0.47 4.41
N HIS A 46 12.71 0.07 4.95
CA HIS A 46 12.79 -0.51 6.29
C HIS A 46 12.15 0.40 7.34
N GLY A 47 11.35 -0.18 8.24
CA GLY A 47 10.57 0.58 9.22
C GLY A 47 9.24 1.11 8.68
N PHE A 48 8.89 0.79 7.44
CA PHE A 48 7.58 1.10 6.86
C PHE A 48 6.90 -0.13 6.27
N TYR A 49 5.57 -0.11 6.23
CA TYR A 49 4.76 -1.22 5.74
C TYR A 49 3.45 -0.76 5.11
N THR A 50 2.86 -1.64 4.32
CA THR A 50 1.44 -1.58 3.92
C THR A 50 0.88 -2.98 4.14
N ALA A 51 -0.20 -3.10 4.93
CA ALA A 51 -0.69 -4.40 5.38
C ALA A 51 -1.45 -5.20 4.32
N THR A 52 -2.06 -4.50 3.36
CA THR A 52 -2.94 -5.06 2.34
C THR A 52 -2.66 -4.42 0.98
N LYS A 53 -3.24 -5.00 -0.08
CA LYS A 53 -3.25 -4.37 -1.40
C LYS A 53 -3.82 -2.97 -1.32
N ASN A 54 -3.09 -2.00 -1.83
CA ASN A 54 -3.36 -0.59 -1.58
C ASN A 54 -3.07 0.28 -2.80
N HIS A 55 -3.50 1.53 -2.72
CA HIS A 55 -3.25 2.58 -3.71
C HIS A 55 -2.66 3.82 -3.02
N MET A 56 -1.92 3.59 -1.94
CA MET A 56 -1.34 4.65 -1.13
C MET A 56 -0.07 5.19 -1.80
N LYS A 57 0.18 6.48 -1.66
CA LYS A 57 1.40 7.12 -2.19
C LYS A 57 2.59 7.02 -1.23
N SER A 58 2.39 6.44 -0.06
CA SER A 58 3.41 6.25 0.97
C SER A 58 3.04 5.06 1.83
N CYS A 59 4.07 4.44 2.41
CA CYS A 59 3.88 3.37 3.38
C CYS A 59 3.61 3.92 4.79
N HIS A 60 2.97 3.12 5.63
CA HIS A 60 2.78 3.45 7.03
C HIS A 60 4.06 3.22 7.82
N LEU A 61 4.35 4.13 8.74
CA LEU A 61 5.46 3.96 9.67
C LEU A 61 5.13 2.83 10.64
N CYS A 62 6.05 1.90 10.81
CA CYS A 62 5.89 0.83 11.77
C CYS A 62 6.02 1.33 13.19
N ARG A 63 4.98 1.07 13.95
CA ARG A 63 4.91 1.34 15.38
C ARG A 63 4.35 0.09 16.03
N VAL A 64 5.03 -0.42 17.05
CA VAL A 64 4.48 -1.45 17.91
C VAL A 64 3.94 -0.75 19.14
N CYS A 65 2.64 -0.91 19.38
CA CYS A 65 1.99 -0.34 20.54
C CYS A 65 1.79 -1.43 21.59
N SER A 66 2.48 -1.31 22.72
CA SER A 66 2.27 -2.15 23.90
C SER A 66 1.50 -1.34 24.94
N SER A 67 0.22 -1.64 25.11
CA SER A 67 -0.78 -1.16 26.11
C SER A 67 -0.88 0.34 26.43
N ARG A 68 0.23 1.09 26.49
CA ARG A 68 0.34 2.52 26.80
C ARG A 68 1.43 3.25 25.98
N THR A 69 2.34 2.54 25.32
CA THR A 69 3.47 3.14 24.57
C THR A 69 3.57 2.56 23.17
N CYS A 70 3.74 3.43 22.17
CA CYS A 70 4.00 3.04 20.79
C CYS A 70 5.47 3.32 20.45
N GLU A 71 6.23 2.28 20.17
CA GLU A 71 7.66 2.37 19.85
C GLU A 71 7.87 2.12 18.36
N LEU A 72 8.82 2.84 17.76
CA LEU A 72 9.21 2.63 16.37
C LEU A 72 9.90 1.28 16.24
N LYS A 73 9.45 0.45 15.30
CA LYS A 73 10.09 -0.83 15.01
C LYS A 73 10.77 -0.77 13.63
N PRO A 74 12.04 -0.31 13.56
CA PRO A 74 12.75 -0.12 12.30
C PRO A 74 13.03 -1.42 11.54
N SER A 75 12.96 -2.58 12.23
CA SER A 75 13.13 -3.91 11.64
C SER A 75 11.85 -4.52 11.08
N CYS A 76 10.71 -3.82 11.16
CA CYS A 76 9.56 -4.29 10.44
C CYS A 76 9.85 -4.17 8.92
N VAL A 77 9.54 -5.23 8.23
CA VAL A 77 9.19 -5.18 6.82
C VAL A 77 7.84 -5.86 6.70
N PHE A 78 7.14 -5.66 5.58
CA PHE A 78 6.08 -6.58 5.23
C PHE A 78 6.71 -7.95 5.00
N ASP A 79 6.88 -8.71 6.07
CA ASP A 79 7.26 -10.11 6.03
C ASP A 79 6.01 -10.86 5.57
N LYS A 80 6.11 -11.53 4.43
CA LYS A 80 4.99 -12.35 3.92
C LYS A 80 4.64 -13.52 4.86
N ASP A 81 5.52 -13.77 5.84
CA ASP A 81 5.40 -14.73 6.94
C ASP A 81 4.99 -14.11 8.29
N ALA A 82 4.86 -12.78 8.40
CA ALA A 82 4.36 -12.10 9.60
C ALA A 82 2.83 -12.17 9.65
N ARG A 83 2.28 -13.38 9.60
CA ARG A 83 0.95 -13.64 10.16
C ARG A 83 1.05 -13.32 11.64
N SER A 84 0.40 -12.22 12.03
CA SER A 84 -0.03 -11.87 13.39
C SER A 84 0.26 -12.96 14.43
N ASP A 85 1.44 -12.91 15.06
CA ASP A 85 1.58 -13.35 16.45
C ASP A 85 1.48 -12.07 17.29
N LEU A 86 0.25 -11.54 17.32
CA LEU A 86 -0.24 -10.61 18.32
C LEU A 86 -1.67 -11.02 18.65
#